data_AF-A0A7M3WGJ0-F1
#
_entry.id   AF-A0A7M3WGJ0-F1
#
_cell.length_a   1.000
_cell.length_b   1.000
_cell.length_c   1.000
_cell.angle_alpha   90.00
_cell.angle_beta   90.00
_cell.angle_gamma   90.00
#
_symmetry.space_group_name_H-M   'P 1'
#
loop_
_entity.id
_entity.type
_entity.pdbx_description
1 polymer ?
#
loop_
_entity_poly.entity_id
_entity_poly.type
_entity_poly.pdbx_seq_one_letter_code
_entity_poly.pdbx_strand_id
1 'polypeptide(L)'
;MVSLEDVERAQQEWGDGIVAISEAHRNGGDYIGIATNHINTLYAYQIGPVMFKPTLAAVDQFRPTFESALSYFVASNKACPEDEGFA
;
A
#
# COMPACT_ATOMS: atom_id res chain seq x y z
N MET A 1 24.53 -3.31 3.06
CA MET A 1 24.27 -4.37 2.06
C MET A 1 22.95 -5.01 2.45
N VAL A 2 22.03 -5.22 1.52
CA VAL A 2 20.76 -5.91 1.80
C VAL A 2 21.02 -7.42 1.86
N SER A 3 20.54 -8.09 2.89
CA SER A 3 20.64 -9.55 3.07
C SER A 3 19.38 -10.28 2.62
N LEU A 4 19.42 -11.62 2.55
CA LEU A 4 18.23 -12.44 2.30
C LEU A 4 17.17 -12.23 3.39
N GLU A 5 17.59 -12.19 4.65
CA GLU A 5 16.71 -11.96 5.80
C GLU A 5 15.99 -10.61 5.71
N ASP A 6 16.67 -9.57 5.22
CA ASP A 6 16.03 -8.26 5.01
C ASP A 6 14.92 -8.33 3.95
N VAL A 7 15.12 -9.11 2.88
CA VAL A 7 14.12 -9.30 1.82
C VAL A 7 12.95 -10.12 2.33
N GLU A 8 13.20 -11.22 3.02
CA GLU A 8 12.16 -12.08 3.60
C GLU A 8 11.32 -11.32 4.63
N ARG A 9 11.97 -10.53 5.49
CA ARG A 9 11.28 -9.67 6.45
C ARG A 9 10.40 -8.64 5.75
N ALA A 10 10.91 -7.94 4.73
CA ALA A 10 10.13 -6.95 3.99
C ALA A 10 8.91 -7.57 3.27
N GLN A 11 9.06 -8.78 2.72
CA GLN A 11 7.95 -9.50 2.08
C GLN A 11 6.88 -9.93 3.09
N GLN A 12 7.31 -10.43 4.26
CA GLN A 12 6.41 -10.80 5.34
C GLN A 12 5.65 -9.58 5.87
N GLU A 13 6.35 -8.48 6.17
CA GLU A 13 5.75 -7.21 6.60
C GLU A 13 4.76 -6.66 5.56
N TRP A 14 5.08 -6.80 4.27
CA TRP A 14 4.17 -6.42 3.19
C TRP A 14 2.87 -7.23 3.25
N GLY A 15 2.97 -8.56 3.28
CA GLY A 15 1.81 -9.46 3.31
C GLY A 15 0.96 -9.31 4.58
N ASP A 16 1.59 -9.23 5.75
CA ASP A 16 0.90 -9.04 7.02
C ASP A 16 0.14 -7.71 7.07
N GLY A 17 0.70 -6.67 6.46
CA GLY A 17 0.02 -5.39 6.31
C GLY A 17 -1.28 -5.50 5.53
N ILE A 18 -1.28 -6.19 4.39
CA ILE A 18 -2.52 -6.41 3.61
C ILE A 18 -3.58 -7.12 4.45
N VAL A 19 -3.19 -8.22 5.12
CA VAL A 19 -4.10 -8.98 6.00
C VAL A 19 -4.67 -8.10 7.11
N ALA A 20 -3.84 -7.29 7.76
CA ALA A 20 -4.27 -6.38 8.82
C ALA A 20 -5.24 -5.30 8.31
N ILE A 21 -5.00 -4.73 7.13
CA ILE A 21 -5.89 -3.76 6.50
C ILE A 21 -7.25 -4.43 6.22
N SER A 22 -7.24 -5.61 5.60
CA SER A 22 -8.47 -6.38 5.29
C SER A 22 -9.27 -6.76 6.53
N GLU A 23 -8.59 -7.22 7.58
CA GLU A 23 -9.23 -7.58 8.85
C GLU A 23 -9.84 -6.35 9.53
N ALA A 24 -9.12 -5.23 9.60
CA ALA A 24 -9.64 -3.99 10.16
C ALA A 24 -10.87 -3.51 9.41
N HIS A 25 -10.86 -3.53 8.07
CA HIS A 25 -12.04 -3.14 7.29
C HIS A 25 -13.24 -4.04 7.59
N ARG A 26 -13.02 -5.37 7.61
CA ARG A 26 -14.06 -6.36 7.92
C ARG A 26 -14.67 -6.14 9.31
N ASN A 27 -13.86 -5.74 10.28
CA ASN A 27 -14.28 -5.56 11.68
C ASN A 27 -14.77 -4.13 11.98
N GLY A 28 -14.85 -3.24 10.98
CA GLY A 28 -15.24 -1.84 11.17
C GLY A 28 -14.19 -1.00 11.91
N GLY A 29 -12.94 -1.44 11.92
CA GLY A 29 -11.80 -0.74 12.49
C GLY A 29 -11.16 0.28 11.53
N ASP A 30 -10.05 0.90 11.98
CA ASP A 30 -9.35 1.94 11.23
C ASP A 30 -8.39 1.36 10.16
N TYR A 31 -8.98 0.79 9.10
CA TYR A 31 -8.22 0.24 7.97
C TYR A 31 -7.44 1.31 7.18
N ILE A 32 -7.93 2.56 7.16
CA ILE A 32 -7.26 3.68 6.48
C ILE A 32 -5.99 4.09 7.24
N GLY A 33 -6.05 4.18 8.57
CA GLY A 33 -4.89 4.45 9.41
C GLY A 33 -3.84 3.35 9.32
N ILE A 34 -4.27 2.08 9.30
CA ILE A 34 -3.35 0.94 9.12
C ILE A 34 -2.68 0.98 7.75
N ALA A 35 -3.45 1.21 6.66
CA ALA A 35 -2.89 1.35 5.32
C ALA A 35 -1.92 2.54 5.21
N THR A 36 -2.26 3.66 5.84
CA THR A 36 -1.39 4.85 5.91
C THR A 36 -0.06 4.51 6.57
N ASN A 37 -0.08 3.82 7.72
CA ASN A 37 1.14 3.42 8.40
C ASN A 37 1.96 2.42 7.59
N HIS A 38 1.29 1.46 6.95
CA HIS A 38 1.91 0.47 6.09
C HIS A 38 2.67 1.13 4.93
N ILE A 39 2.02 2.06 4.22
CA ILE A 39 2.63 2.79 3.10
C ILE A 39 3.80 3.64 3.59
N ASN A 40 3.63 4.41 4.68
CA ASN A 40 4.71 5.26 5.22
C ASN A 40 5.93 4.47 5.71
N THR A 41 5.72 3.22 6.13
CA THR A 41 6.78 2.34 6.61
C THR A 41 7.57 1.73 5.45
N LEU A 42 6.87 1.22 4.43
CA LEU A 42 7.49 0.43 3.36
C LEU A 42 7.82 1.22 2.10
N TYR A 43 7.23 2.41 1.91
CA TYR A 43 7.40 3.24 0.73
C TYR A 43 7.92 4.63 1.11
N ALA A 44 8.95 5.08 0.41
CA ALA A 44 9.68 6.32 0.74
C ALA A 44 9.03 7.60 0.18
N TYR A 45 7.70 7.70 0.17
CA TYR A 45 6.98 8.87 -0.38
C TYR A 45 7.33 10.20 0.29
N GLN A 46 7.78 10.16 1.56
CA GLN A 46 8.30 11.29 2.33
C GLN A 46 9.64 11.83 1.82
N ILE A 47 10.37 11.05 1.01
CA ILE A 47 11.67 11.41 0.44
C ILE A 47 11.51 11.88 -1.01
N GLY A 48 10.48 11.42 -1.71
CA GLY A 48 10.15 11.82 -3.07
C GLY A 48 9.20 10.86 -3.76
N PRO A 49 8.97 11.04 -5.08
CA PRO A 49 8.12 10.15 -5.85
C PRO A 49 8.64 8.72 -5.87
N VAL A 50 7.74 7.74 -5.81
CA VAL A 50 8.08 6.31 -5.85
C VAL A 50 7.52 5.67 -7.13
N MET A 51 8.32 4.92 -7.86
CA MET A 51 7.86 4.15 -9.04
C MET A 51 7.19 2.84 -8.63
N PHE A 52 6.19 2.91 -7.76
CA PHE A 52 5.39 1.75 -7.39
C PHE A 52 4.44 1.42 -8.54
N LYS A 53 4.62 0.23 -9.13
CA LYS A 53 3.73 -0.31 -10.18
C LYS A 53 2.84 -1.38 -9.56
N PRO A 54 1.55 -1.10 -9.29
CA PRO A 54 0.64 -2.09 -8.74
C PRO A 54 0.37 -3.24 -9.72
N THR A 55 -0.09 -4.38 -9.19
CA THR A 55 -0.39 -5.57 -10.00
C THR A 55 -1.72 -5.44 -10.74
N LEU A 56 -2.70 -4.75 -10.15
CA LEU A 56 -4.07 -4.60 -10.68
C LEU A 56 -4.35 -3.24 -11.35
N ALA A 57 -3.31 -2.47 -11.67
CA ALA A 57 -3.44 -1.16 -12.30
C ALA A 57 -3.11 -1.22 -13.80
N ALA A 58 -4.10 -0.95 -14.65
CA ALA A 58 -4.00 -1.05 -16.11
C ALA A 58 -4.04 0.32 -16.81
N VAL A 59 -4.80 1.28 -16.26
CA VAL A 59 -4.98 2.61 -16.86
C VAL A 59 -3.86 3.54 -16.41
N ASP A 60 -3.80 3.81 -15.11
CA ASP A 60 -2.71 4.55 -14.50
C ASP A 60 -1.74 3.50 -13.95
N GLN A 61 -0.60 3.26 -14.58
CA GLN A 61 0.21 2.10 -14.20
C GLN A 61 1.05 2.29 -12.94
N PHE A 62 1.27 3.54 -12.54
CA PHE A 62 2.15 3.88 -11.42
C PHE A 62 1.40 4.66 -10.36
N ARG A 63 1.88 4.56 -9.12
CA ARG A 63 1.42 5.34 -7.97
C ARG A 63 2.57 6.23 -7.47
N PRO A 64 2.84 7.37 -8.13
CA PRO A 64 4.00 8.22 -7.80
C PRO A 64 3.84 8.99 -6.49
N THR A 65 2.63 9.13 -5.96
CA THR A 65 2.34 9.85 -4.71
C THR A 65 1.74 8.95 -3.66
N PHE A 66 1.83 9.36 -2.39
CA PHE A 66 1.21 8.68 -1.27
C PHE A 66 -0.31 8.51 -1.48
N GLU A 67 -1.00 9.53 -1.99
CA GLU A 67 -2.45 9.51 -2.22
C GLU A 67 -2.82 8.47 -3.28
N SER A 68 -2.04 8.38 -4.35
CA SER A 68 -2.24 7.36 -5.37
C SER A 68 -1.99 5.96 -4.79
N ALA A 69 -0.95 5.77 -3.98
CA ALA A 69 -0.71 4.48 -3.33
C ALA A 69 -1.86 4.13 -2.37
N LEU A 70 -2.32 5.08 -1.56
CA LEU A 70 -3.44 4.87 -0.64
C LEU A 70 -4.72 4.49 -1.38
N SER A 71 -4.95 5.05 -2.58
CA SER A 71 -6.05 4.63 -3.45
C SER A 71 -5.95 3.14 -3.77
N TYR A 72 -4.76 2.64 -4.14
CA TYR A 72 -4.55 1.23 -4.44
C TYR A 72 -4.78 0.33 -3.20
N PHE A 73 -4.30 0.74 -2.04
CA PHE A 73 -4.42 -0.07 -0.82
C PHE A 73 -5.81 -0.05 -0.18
N VAL A 74 -6.63 0.99 -0.33
CA VAL A 74 -7.92 1.10 0.40
C VAL A 74 -9.06 1.79 -0.34
N ALA A 75 -8.82 2.34 -1.54
CA ALA A 75 -9.79 3.04 -2.41
C ALA A 75 -10.65 4.14 -1.73
N SER A 76 -10.29 4.57 -0.52
CA SER A 76 -11.12 5.45 0.31
C SER A 76 -11.07 6.90 -0.14
N ASN A 77 -10.02 7.30 -0.86
CA ASN A 77 -9.79 8.67 -1.32
C ASN A 77 -10.16 8.89 -2.79
N LYS A 78 -10.47 7.81 -3.54
CA LYS A 78 -10.83 7.84 -4.98
C LYS A 78 -9.79 8.54 -5.87
N ALA A 79 -8.51 8.52 -5.49
CA ALA A 79 -7.47 9.21 -6.26
C ALA A 79 -7.21 8.56 -7.62
N CYS A 80 -7.35 7.23 -7.71
CA CYS A 80 -7.32 6.48 -8.97
C CYS A 80 -8.65 5.72 -9.13
N PRO A 81 -9.51 6.06 -10.11
CA PRO A 81 -10.84 5.46 -10.25
C PRO A 81 -10.88 3.95 -10.51
N GLU A 82 -9.77 3.35 -10.94
CA GLU A 82 -9.67 1.91 -11.19
C GLU A 82 -9.40 1.08 -9.92
N ASP A 83 -9.01 1.74 -8.82
CA ASP A 83 -8.63 1.04 -7.60
C ASP A 83 -9.85 0.62 -6.77
N GLU A 84 -9.82 -0.61 -6.25
CA GLU A 84 -10.88 -1.19 -5.41
C GLU A 84 -10.41 -1.44 -3.95
N GLY A 85 -9.11 -1.27 -3.67
CA GLY A 85 -8.51 -1.44 -2.36
C GLY A 85 -7.95 -2.85 -2.09
N PHE A 86 -7.27 -2.95 -0.94
CA PHE A 86 -6.52 -4.09 -0.38
C PHE A 86 -5.35 -4.60 -1.22
N ALA A 87 -4.75 -3.70 -1.97
CA ALA A 87 -3.74 -3.98 -2.99
C ALA A 87 -4.32 -4.80 -4.15
#